data_AF-A0A936HRW6-F1
#
_entry.id   AF-A0A936HRW6-F1
#
_cell.length_a   1.000
_cell.length_b   1.000
_cell.length_c   1.000
_cell.angle_alpha   90.00
_cell.angle_beta   90.00
_cell.angle_gamma   90.00
#
_symmetry.space_group_name_H-M   'P 1'
#
loop_
_entity.id
_entity.type
_entity.pdbx_description
1 polymer ?
#
loop_
_entity_poly.entity_id
_entity_poly.type
_entity_poly.pdbx_seq_one_letter_code
_entity_poly.pdbx_strand_id
1 'polypeptide(L)'
;MLTATQFQRSAAAILTPLLAILLAFTSITIAGENGTIVRRVKFARGKTSTVLRGTIKKNQEVVFVLNANAGQMLTASVDASTPNNDVVFSISGPNGSLMDAGMEITTTWRGQLPANGEYRITMGVIESKSSRYAMKISVE
;
A
#
# COMPACT_ATOMS: atom_id res chain seq x y z
N MET A 1 69.94 25.99 -31.33
CA MET A 1 69.24 25.63 -32.58
C MET A 1 67.80 26.10 -32.44
N LEU A 2 67.42 27.02 -33.35
CA LEU A 2 66.11 27.50 -33.84
C LEU A 2 64.86 27.54 -32.92
N THR A 3 63.84 28.40 -33.02
CA THR A 3 63.46 29.72 -33.59
C THR A 3 61.95 29.86 -33.25
N ALA A 4 61.42 31.09 -33.24
CA ALA A 4 60.02 31.48 -33.46
C ALA A 4 59.02 31.32 -32.29
N THR A 5 58.47 32.41 -31.74
CA THR A 5 57.35 33.25 -32.24
C THR A 5 56.01 32.51 -32.15
N GLN A 6 55.04 33.08 -31.40
CA GLN A 6 53.78 33.60 -31.96
C GLN A 6 52.67 33.75 -30.90
N PHE A 7 52.21 35.00 -30.77
CA PHE A 7 51.00 35.42 -30.05
C PHE A 7 49.80 35.28 -31.01
N GLN A 8 48.89 34.32 -30.81
CA GLN A 8 47.58 34.28 -31.50
C GLN A 8 46.56 33.61 -30.57
N ARG A 9 45.66 34.37 -29.97
CA ARG A 9 44.31 34.72 -30.50
C ARG A 9 43.33 33.56 -30.36
N SER A 10 42.32 33.85 -29.53
CA SER A 10 41.04 33.19 -29.39
C SER A 10 40.50 32.62 -30.70
N ALA A 11 40.13 31.34 -30.68
CA ALA A 11 39.08 30.80 -31.53
C ALA A 11 37.85 30.57 -30.65
N ALA A 12 36.74 31.16 -31.07
CA ALA A 12 35.50 31.26 -30.34
C ALA A 12 34.60 30.02 -30.55
N ALA A 13 33.77 29.77 -29.52
CA ALA A 13 32.41 29.20 -29.59
C ALA A 13 32.31 27.69 -29.96
N ILE A 14 31.35 26.87 -29.51
CA ILE A 14 29.94 27.05 -29.14
C ILE A 14 29.51 25.85 -28.24
N LEU A 15 28.43 26.04 -27.45
CA LEU A 15 27.48 25.06 -26.87
C LEU A 15 27.60 24.67 -25.37
N THR A 16 26.73 25.34 -24.61
CA THR A 16 26.14 25.12 -23.27
C THR A 16 25.55 23.71 -23.02
N PRO A 17 24.98 23.40 -21.83
CA PRO A 17 25.58 23.39 -20.47
C PRO A 17 25.18 22.09 -19.71
N LEU A 18 25.95 21.60 -18.73
CA LEU A 18 25.30 20.83 -17.64
C LEU A 18 26.17 20.80 -16.39
N LEU A 19 25.96 21.81 -15.56
CA LEU A 19 26.43 21.83 -14.18
C LEU A 19 25.68 20.73 -13.41
N ALA A 20 26.34 19.59 -13.20
CA ALA A 20 25.84 18.49 -12.40
C ALA A 20 25.81 18.89 -10.92
N ILE A 21 24.79 19.67 -10.52
CA ILE A 21 24.46 19.87 -9.12
C ILE A 21 23.72 18.61 -8.67
N LEU A 22 24.51 17.65 -8.20
CA LEU A 22 24.06 16.47 -7.49
C LEU A 22 23.51 16.89 -6.11
N LEU A 23 22.29 17.42 -6.09
CA LEU A 23 21.50 17.51 -4.87
C LEU A 23 21.06 16.10 -4.52
N ALA A 24 21.86 15.44 -3.68
CA ALA A 24 21.45 14.24 -2.97
C ALA A 24 20.23 14.60 -2.12
N PHE A 25 19.04 14.41 -2.66
CA PHE A 25 17.83 14.28 -1.86
C PHE A 25 17.96 12.95 -1.11
N THR A 26 18.64 12.98 0.03
CA THR A 26 18.52 11.90 1.00
C THR A 26 17.10 11.95 1.50
N SER A 27 16.22 11.15 0.92
CA SER A 27 14.89 10.92 1.48
C SER A 27 15.09 10.39 2.90
N ILE A 28 14.80 11.23 3.90
CA ILE A 28 14.69 10.79 5.29
C ILE A 28 13.45 9.90 5.33
N THR A 29 13.65 8.58 5.39
CA THR A 29 12.57 7.67 5.80
C THR A 29 12.38 7.86 7.30
N ILE A 30 11.31 8.56 7.67
CA ILE A 30 10.79 8.51 9.03
C ILE A 30 10.04 7.18 9.13
N ALA A 31 10.70 6.14 9.63
CA ALA A 31 10.04 4.89 9.97
C ALA A 31 9.23 5.11 11.26
N GLY A 32 7.97 5.53 11.12
CA GLY A 32 7.01 5.43 12.22
C GLY A 32 6.75 3.95 12.51
N GLU A 33 7.18 3.46 13.68
CA GLU A 33 6.98 2.05 14.06
C GLU A 33 5.54 1.72 14.48
N ASN A 34 4.70 2.74 14.71
CA ASN A 34 3.26 2.60 14.94
C ASN A 34 2.51 3.47 13.93
N GLY A 35 1.80 2.85 12.99
CA GLY A 35 1.10 3.60 11.95
C GLY A 35 0.07 2.77 11.20
N THR A 36 -0.81 3.47 10.50
CA THR A 36 -1.82 2.86 9.64
C THR A 36 -1.36 2.93 8.19
N ILE A 37 -1.24 1.77 7.53
CA ILE A 37 -0.97 1.69 6.10
C ILE A 37 -2.30 1.57 5.35
N VAL A 38 -2.63 2.55 4.51
CA VAL A 38 -3.86 2.54 3.72
C VAL A 38 -3.59 2.01 2.31
N ARG A 39 -4.36 1.01 1.86
CA ARG A 39 -4.24 0.39 0.54
C ARG A 39 -5.57 0.37 -0.18
N ARG A 40 -5.68 1.06 -1.32
CA ARG A 40 -6.89 1.00 -2.14
C ARG A 40 -6.95 -0.29 -2.95
N VAL A 41 -8.04 -1.04 -2.80
CA VAL A 41 -8.30 -2.28 -3.53
C VAL A 41 -8.72 -1.94 -4.95
N LYS A 42 -8.07 -2.59 -5.93
CA LYS A 42 -8.43 -2.53 -7.34
C LYS A 42 -8.40 -3.94 -7.89
N PHE A 43 -9.41 -4.28 -8.69
CA PHE A 43 -9.44 -5.54 -9.41
C PHE A 43 -8.87 -5.35 -10.81
N ALA A 44 -8.20 -6.39 -11.32
CA ALA A 44 -7.80 -6.42 -12.73
C ALA A 44 -9.06 -6.43 -13.62
N ARG A 45 -8.91 -5.97 -14.88
CA ARG A 45 -10.03 -5.93 -15.83
C ARG A 45 -10.70 -7.31 -15.95
N GLY A 46 -12.02 -7.34 -15.77
CA GLY A 46 -12.81 -8.58 -15.83
C GLY A 46 -12.64 -9.51 -14.63
N LYS A 47 -11.98 -9.07 -13.56
CA LYS A 47 -11.87 -9.81 -12.30
C LYS A 47 -12.72 -9.13 -11.22
N THR A 48 -13.25 -9.94 -10.33
CA THR A 48 -14.01 -9.55 -9.13
C THR A 48 -13.23 -9.80 -7.85
N SER A 49 -11.98 -10.28 -7.95
CA SER A 49 -11.15 -10.63 -6.82
C SER A 49 -9.69 -10.24 -7.00
N THR A 50 -8.98 -10.07 -5.89
CA THR A 50 -7.55 -9.82 -5.84
C THR A 50 -6.94 -10.39 -4.55
N VAL A 51 -5.62 -10.58 -4.56
CA VAL A 51 -4.85 -10.98 -3.36
C VAL A 51 -3.80 -9.92 -3.08
N LEU A 52 -3.85 -9.30 -1.91
CA LEU A 52 -2.89 -8.32 -1.46
C LEU A 52 -1.95 -8.95 -0.42
N ARG A 53 -0.66 -8.94 -0.72
CA ARG A 53 0.39 -9.47 0.17
C ARG A 53 1.16 -8.35 0.85
N GLY A 54 1.75 -8.65 2.00
CA GLY A 54 2.61 -7.72 2.72
C GLY A 54 3.09 -8.28 4.06
N THR A 55 3.66 -7.39 4.86
CA THR A 55 4.05 -7.65 6.24
C THR A 55 3.42 -6.58 7.12
N ILE A 56 2.91 -7.00 8.27
CA ILE A 56 2.31 -6.13 9.28
C ILE A 56 3.08 -6.33 10.59
N LYS A 57 3.41 -5.23 11.26
CA LYS A 57 4.08 -5.24 12.58
C LYS A 57 3.04 -5.14 13.69
N LYS A 58 3.41 -5.54 14.91
CA LYS A 58 2.60 -5.28 16.11
C LYS A 58 2.36 -3.77 16.23
N ASN A 59 1.16 -3.36 16.65
CA ASN A 59 0.70 -1.97 16.74
C ASN A 59 0.64 -1.21 15.38
N GLN A 60 0.81 -1.91 14.26
CA GLN A 60 0.56 -1.37 12.93
C GLN A 60 -0.80 -1.88 12.46
N GLU A 61 -1.53 -1.05 11.71
CA GLU A 61 -2.73 -1.48 11.01
C GLU A 61 -2.51 -1.43 9.49
N VAL A 62 -3.19 -2.31 8.77
CA VAL A 62 -3.34 -2.18 7.31
C VAL A 62 -4.82 -2.04 6.99
N VAL A 63 -5.19 -0.91 6.39
CA VAL A 63 -6.58 -0.63 6.00
C VAL A 63 -6.73 -0.80 4.50
N PHE A 64 -7.46 -1.82 4.09
CA PHE A 64 -7.85 -2.00 2.70
C PHE A 64 -9.13 -1.25 2.40
N VAL A 65 -9.09 -0.38 1.39
CA VAL A 65 -10.18 0.52 1.03
C VAL A 65 -10.79 0.07 -0.28
N LEU A 66 -12.07 -0.28 -0.27
CA LEU A 66 -12.80 -0.86 -1.38
C LEU A 66 -14.08 -0.07 -1.65
N ASN A 67 -14.27 0.38 -2.89
CA ASN A 67 -15.57 0.90 -3.32
C ASN A 67 -16.43 -0.26 -3.81
N ALA A 68 -17.63 -0.38 -3.26
CA ALA A 68 -18.60 -1.41 -3.63
C ALA A 68 -20.03 -0.88 -3.47
N ASN A 69 -20.97 -1.58 -4.09
CA ASN A 69 -22.38 -1.21 -4.15
C ASN A 69 -23.22 -2.07 -3.22
N ALA A 70 -24.36 -1.51 -2.81
CA ALA A 70 -25.40 -2.22 -2.07
C ALA A 70 -25.86 -3.45 -2.87
N GLY A 71 -26.12 -4.54 -2.15
CA GLY A 71 -26.54 -5.82 -2.73
C GLY A 71 -25.39 -6.72 -3.22
N GLN A 72 -24.18 -6.20 -3.37
CA GLN A 72 -23.03 -7.05 -3.71
C GLN A 72 -22.63 -7.94 -2.54
N MET A 73 -22.10 -9.11 -2.85
CA MET A 73 -21.54 -10.04 -1.87
C MET A 73 -20.04 -9.81 -1.75
N LEU A 74 -19.59 -9.29 -0.60
CA LEU A 74 -18.17 -9.16 -0.31
C LEU A 74 -17.68 -10.41 0.42
N THR A 75 -16.53 -10.94 0.00
CA THR A 75 -15.78 -11.96 0.73
C THR A 75 -14.37 -11.46 1.00
N ALA A 76 -13.93 -11.62 2.24
CA ALA A 76 -12.63 -11.18 2.72
C ALA A 76 -12.01 -12.35 3.51
N SER A 77 -10.79 -12.75 3.19
CA SER A 77 -10.12 -13.81 3.95
C SER A 77 -8.60 -13.65 4.00
N VAL A 78 -8.05 -13.93 5.17
CA VAL A 78 -6.61 -14.10 5.37
C VAL A 78 -6.27 -15.53 4.95
N ASP A 79 -5.33 -15.67 4.03
CA ASP A 79 -4.87 -16.96 3.53
C ASP A 79 -4.25 -17.78 4.67
N ALA A 80 -4.55 -19.09 4.71
CA ALA A 80 -4.05 -20.02 5.72
C ALA A 80 -2.51 -20.18 5.72
N SER A 81 -1.83 -19.75 4.65
CA SER A 81 -0.36 -19.68 4.59
C SER A 81 0.25 -18.57 5.46
N THR A 82 -0.60 -17.73 6.06
CA THR A 82 -0.21 -16.72 7.06
C THR A 82 0.26 -17.42 8.34
N PRO A 83 1.48 -17.14 8.83
CA PRO A 83 2.00 -17.78 10.04
C PRO A 83 1.13 -17.53 11.27
N ASN A 84 1.05 -18.55 12.13
CA ASN A 84 0.53 -18.48 13.50
C ASN A 84 -0.96 -18.09 13.65
N ASN A 85 -1.74 -18.00 12.56
CA ASN A 85 -3.14 -17.56 12.57
C ASN A 85 -3.37 -16.23 13.30
N ASP A 86 -2.36 -15.37 13.28
CA ASP A 86 -2.25 -14.22 14.18
C ASP A 86 -2.65 -12.90 13.51
N VAL A 87 -2.93 -12.95 12.21
CA VAL A 87 -3.41 -11.82 11.43
C VAL A 87 -4.92 -11.92 11.34
N VAL A 88 -5.57 -10.85 11.77
CA VAL A 88 -7.03 -10.77 11.89
C VAL A 88 -7.51 -9.43 11.37
N PHE A 89 -8.79 -9.33 11.03
CA PHE A 89 -9.38 -8.09 10.54
C PHE A 89 -10.81 -7.88 11.01
N SER A 90 -11.26 -6.64 10.85
CA SER A 90 -12.65 -6.22 10.92
C SER A 90 -13.05 -5.48 9.64
N ILE A 91 -14.36 -5.37 9.38
CA ILE A 91 -14.89 -4.63 8.23
C ILE A 91 -15.84 -3.55 8.72
N SER A 92 -15.67 -2.32 8.24
CA SER A 92 -16.61 -1.23 8.42
C SER A 92 -17.17 -0.72 7.10
N GLY A 93 -18.43 -0.29 7.15
CA GLY A 93 -19.15 0.25 6.01
C GLY A 93 -18.94 1.76 5.81
N PRO A 94 -19.59 2.35 4.79
CA PRO A 94 -19.45 3.76 4.45
C PRO A 94 -19.84 4.74 5.58
N ASN A 95 -20.70 4.31 6.49
CA ASN A 95 -21.13 5.07 7.67
C ASN A 95 -20.22 4.86 8.90
N GLY A 96 -19.14 4.07 8.78
CA GLY A 96 -18.24 3.71 9.86
C GLY A 96 -18.73 2.59 10.78
N SER A 97 -19.96 2.08 10.61
CA SER A 97 -20.46 0.94 11.38
C SER A 97 -19.71 -0.34 10.99
N LEU A 98 -19.40 -1.17 11.98
CA LEU A 98 -18.88 -2.51 11.73
C LEU A 98 -19.95 -3.34 11.00
N MET A 99 -19.50 -4.13 10.04
CA MET A 99 -20.36 -5.05 9.29
C MET A 99 -20.71 -6.29 10.11
N ASP A 100 -19.99 -6.53 11.21
CA ASP A 100 -20.35 -7.54 12.19
C ASP A 100 -20.72 -6.86 13.51
N ALA A 101 -21.94 -7.13 13.98
CA ALA A 101 -22.50 -6.50 15.17
C ALA A 101 -21.78 -6.92 16.47
N GLY A 102 -21.03 -8.04 16.42
CA GLY A 102 -20.28 -8.58 17.56
C GLY A 102 -18.88 -8.01 17.77
N MET A 103 -18.43 -7.01 17.01
CA MET A 103 -17.02 -6.59 16.97
C MET A 103 -16.07 -7.76 16.70
N GLU A 104 -16.50 -8.71 15.86
CA GLU A 104 -15.74 -9.94 15.66
C GLU A 104 -14.49 -9.65 14.82
N ILE A 105 -13.35 -9.81 15.48
CA ILE A 105 -12.04 -9.85 14.85
C ILE A 105 -11.89 -11.26 14.27
N THR A 106 -11.84 -11.37 12.94
CA THR A 106 -11.90 -12.66 12.23
C THR A 106 -10.76 -12.84 11.22
N THR A 107 -10.55 -14.05 10.75
CA THR A 107 -9.69 -14.39 9.61
C THR A 107 -10.47 -14.58 8.31
N THR A 108 -11.81 -14.64 8.38
CA THR A 108 -12.69 -14.77 7.21
C THR A 108 -14.04 -14.09 7.44
N TRP A 109 -14.56 -13.45 6.41
CA TRP A 109 -15.87 -12.80 6.44
C TRP A 109 -16.53 -12.90 5.06
N ARG A 110 -17.85 -13.14 5.04
CA ARG A 110 -18.68 -13.07 3.84
C ARG A 110 -20.04 -12.49 4.18
N GLY A 111 -20.49 -11.50 3.42
CA GLY A 111 -21.77 -10.86 3.66
C GLY A 111 -22.20 -9.93 2.53
N GLN A 112 -23.51 -9.71 2.46
CA GLN A 112 -24.11 -8.78 1.50
C GLN A 112 -23.95 -7.35 1.99
N LEU A 113 -23.53 -6.46 1.10
CA LEU A 113 -23.27 -5.07 1.42
C LEU A 113 -24.59 -4.28 1.51
N PRO A 114 -24.84 -3.55 2.62
CA PRO A 114 -26.11 -2.83 2.80
C PRO A 114 -26.18 -1.49 2.07
N ALA A 115 -25.05 -0.93 1.63
CA ALA A 115 -24.97 0.43 1.12
C ALA A 115 -23.95 0.58 0.00
N ASN A 116 -24.12 1.63 -0.81
CA ASN A 116 -23.09 2.06 -1.76
C ASN A 116 -22.02 2.85 -1.02
N GLY A 117 -20.75 2.63 -1.36
CA GLY A 117 -19.68 3.52 -0.94
C GLY A 117 -18.37 2.81 -0.62
N GLU A 118 -17.58 3.48 0.22
CA GLU A 118 -16.25 3.04 0.62
C GLU A 118 -16.33 2.15 1.86
N TYR A 119 -15.93 0.90 1.71
CA TYR A 119 -15.76 -0.08 2.78
C TYR A 119 -14.29 -0.15 3.19
N ARG A 120 -14.05 -0.36 4.49
CA ARG A 120 -12.70 -0.47 5.06
C ARG A 120 -12.53 -1.83 5.72
N ILE A 121 -11.51 -2.56 5.32
CA ILE A 121 -11.09 -3.80 5.97
C ILE A 121 -9.81 -3.47 6.75
N THR A 122 -9.93 -3.40 8.08
CA THR A 122 -8.83 -3.02 8.97
C THR A 122 -8.20 -4.27 9.55
N MET A 123 -6.94 -4.51 9.20
CA MET A 123 -6.16 -5.68 9.57
C MET A 123 -5.11 -5.34 10.63
N GLY A 124 -4.93 -6.23 11.60
CA GLY A 124 -3.98 -6.14 12.69
C GLY A 124 -3.31 -7.47 13.01
N VAL A 125 -2.43 -7.46 14.01
CA VAL A 125 -1.76 -8.66 14.58
C VAL A 125 -2.06 -8.72 16.06
N ILE A 126 -2.35 -9.92 16.60
CA ILE A 126 -2.68 -10.08 18.02
C ILE A 126 -1.38 -10.17 18.85
N GLU A 127 -0.55 -11.18 18.60
CA GLU A 127 0.59 -11.51 19.46
C GLU A 127 1.96 -11.21 18.86
N SER A 128 2.17 -11.61 17.60
CA SER A 128 3.47 -11.58 16.93
C SER A 128 3.99 -10.15 16.79
N LYS A 129 5.32 -9.99 16.94
CA LYS A 129 5.99 -8.71 16.65
C LYS A 129 5.81 -8.27 15.19
N SER A 130 5.71 -9.23 14.29
CA SER A 130 5.36 -9.03 12.89
C SER A 130 4.88 -10.32 12.26
N SER A 131 3.99 -10.23 11.27
CA SER A 131 3.57 -11.36 10.46
C SER A 131 3.47 -10.99 8.99
N ARG A 132 3.82 -11.93 8.11
CA ARG A 132 3.48 -11.82 6.67
C ARG A 132 2.01 -12.18 6.50
N TYR A 133 1.35 -11.54 5.54
CA TYR A 133 -0.05 -11.82 5.25
C TYR A 133 -0.29 -11.95 3.75
N ALA A 134 -1.35 -12.68 3.41
CA ALA A 134 -1.98 -12.62 2.10
C ALA A 134 -3.49 -12.46 2.30
N MET A 135 -4.01 -11.31 1.89
CA MET A 135 -5.42 -10.94 2.04
C MET A 135 -6.14 -11.13 0.71
N LYS A 136 -7.08 -12.06 0.63
CA LYS A 136 -7.97 -12.24 -0.52
C LYS A 136 -9.23 -11.40 -0.31
N ILE A 137 -9.60 -10.64 -1.33
CA ILE A 137 -10.82 -9.82 -1.34
C ILE A 137 -11.56 -10.09 -2.64
N SER A 138 -12.86 -10.36 -2.57
CA SER A 138 -13.74 -10.46 -3.74
C SER A 138 -15.08 -9.77 -3.55
N VAL A 139 -15.67 -9.28 -4.64
CA VAL A 139 -16.99 -8.64 -4.67
C VAL A 139 -17.77 -9.19 -5.86
N GLU A 140 -18.91 -9.81 -5.58
CA GLU A 140 -19.82 -10.43 -6.57
C GLU A 140 -21.12 -9.63 -6.67
#